data_AF-A0A932JHH0-F1
#
_entry.id   AF-A0A932JHH0-F1
#
_cell.length_a   1.000
_cell.length_b   1.000
_cell.length_c   1.000
_cell.angle_alpha   90.00
_cell.angle_beta   90.00
_cell.angle_gamma   90.00
#
_symmetry.space_group_name_H-M   'P 1'
#
loop_
_entity.id
_entity.type
_entity.pdbx_description
1 polymer ?
#
loop_
_entity_poly.entity_id
_entity_poly.type
_entity_poly.pdbx_seq_one_letter_code
_entity_poly.pdbx_strand_id
1 'polypeptide(L)'
;MTPSDFSVTFSDILEHEFFYHELPEHLKEDFYAQNVSISLNFNFGWHVNDSLFGVKTSIAYRYPSEQGWFQMLAYESSTVYKVDNLLDYLTIMGDKSFDMQEDLLHHILQLTTSTARGILSVKTAGTPLAKIYLPVITTIEFIAPEGAPSEQQVQEEVVVSDALVQVSE
;
A
#
# COMPACT_ATOMS: atom_id res chain seq x y z
N MET A 1 18.76 20.07 -15.84
CA MET A 1 18.40 20.11 -14.41
C MET A 1 19.11 18.94 -13.77
N THR A 2 19.87 19.18 -12.71
CA THR A 2 20.43 18.11 -11.87
C THR A 2 19.30 17.29 -11.26
N PRO A 3 19.48 15.99 -10.97
CA PRO A 3 18.53 15.27 -10.15
C PRO A 3 18.34 16.07 -8.86
N SER A 4 17.10 16.40 -8.53
CA SER A 4 16.79 16.97 -7.21
C SER A 4 17.05 15.84 -6.22
N ASP A 5 18.17 15.88 -5.49
CA ASP A 5 18.46 14.90 -4.45
C ASP A 5 17.39 15.06 -3.35
N PHE A 6 16.41 14.15 -3.31
CA PHE A 6 15.44 14.07 -2.23
C PHE A 6 15.90 13.02 -1.20
N SER A 7 15.54 13.24 0.05
CA SER A 7 15.81 12.33 1.17
C SER A 7 14.49 11.76 1.67
N VAL A 8 14.35 10.43 1.61
CA VAL A 8 13.18 9.69 2.09
C VAL A 8 13.66 8.71 3.13
N THR A 9 13.11 8.80 4.34
CA THR A 9 13.40 7.88 5.43
C THR A 9 12.12 7.15 5.82
N PHE A 10 12.20 5.84 5.97
CA PHE A 10 11.11 5.03 6.51
C PHE A 10 10.85 5.44 7.97
N SER A 11 9.62 5.82 8.28
CA SER A 11 9.25 6.23 9.65
C SER A 11 8.54 5.09 10.37
N ASP A 12 7.47 4.57 9.78
CA ASP A 12 6.63 3.55 10.44
C ASP A 12 5.87 2.69 9.43
N ILE A 13 5.43 1.52 9.88
CA ILE A 13 4.49 0.66 9.18
C ILE A 13 3.49 0.05 10.15
N LEU A 14 2.21 0.27 9.85
CA LEU A 14 1.10 -0.29 10.58
C LEU A 14 0.34 -1.25 9.67
N GLU A 15 0.27 -2.53 10.05
CA GLU A 15 -0.62 -3.50 9.43
C GLU A 15 -2.02 -3.34 10.03
N HIS A 16 -3.02 -3.17 9.15
CA HIS A 16 -4.43 -3.07 9.54
C HIS A 16 -5.16 -4.38 9.37
N GLU A 17 -4.87 -5.07 8.26
CA GLU A 17 -5.54 -6.31 7.90
C GLU A 17 -4.54 -7.28 7.27
N PHE A 18 -4.62 -8.52 7.69
CA PHE A 18 -4.09 -9.65 6.94
C PHE A 18 -5.03 -10.82 7.12
N PHE A 19 -5.59 -11.32 6.02
CA PHE A 19 -6.22 -12.63 6.03
C PHE A 19 -5.81 -13.46 4.83
N TYR A 20 -5.85 -14.77 5.05
CA TYR A 20 -5.64 -15.79 4.05
C TYR A 20 -6.72 -16.86 4.22
N HIS A 21 -7.43 -17.16 3.13
CA HIS A 21 -8.31 -18.32 3.07
C HIS A 21 -7.67 -19.40 2.20
N GLU A 22 -7.57 -20.59 2.77
CA GLU A 22 -7.19 -21.76 2.00
C GLU A 22 -8.21 -21.99 0.88
N LEU A 23 -7.71 -22.42 -0.29
CA LEU A 23 -8.59 -22.78 -1.40
C LEU A 23 -9.54 -23.91 -0.95
N PRO A 24 -10.85 -23.77 -1.19
CA PRO A 24 -11.78 -24.88 -1.09
C PRO A 24 -11.28 -26.09 -1.91
N GLU A 25 -11.52 -27.31 -1.45
CA GLU A 25 -11.03 -28.53 -2.11
C GLU A 25 -11.38 -28.60 -3.59
N HIS A 26 -12.60 -28.20 -3.97
CA HIS A 26 -13.04 -28.17 -5.37
C HIS A 26 -12.26 -27.20 -6.27
N LEU A 27 -11.53 -26.23 -5.69
CA LEU A 27 -10.65 -25.31 -6.43
C LEU A 27 -9.17 -25.72 -6.38
N LYS A 28 -8.79 -26.67 -5.51
CA LYS A 28 -7.39 -27.09 -5.37
C LYS A 28 -6.91 -27.91 -6.58
N GLU A 29 -7.76 -28.79 -7.10
CA GLU A 29 -7.43 -29.65 -8.25
C GLU A 29 -7.19 -28.83 -9.53
N ASP A 30 -7.93 -27.73 -9.69
CA ASP A 30 -7.86 -26.82 -10.84
C ASP A 30 -7.11 -25.52 -10.53
N PHE A 31 -6.27 -25.49 -9.50
CA PHE A 31 -5.54 -24.28 -9.15
C PHE A 31 -4.39 -23.99 -10.13
N TYR A 32 -4.52 -22.90 -10.88
CA TYR A 32 -3.45 -22.35 -11.71
C TYR A 32 -3.11 -20.95 -11.25
N ALA A 33 -1.87 -20.73 -10.79
CA ALA A 33 -1.42 -19.43 -10.27
C ALA A 33 -1.68 -18.25 -11.22
N GLN A 34 -1.62 -18.49 -12.53
CA GLN A 34 -1.88 -17.50 -13.59
C GLN A 34 -3.33 -16.99 -13.63
N ASN A 35 -4.27 -17.70 -12.99
CA ASN A 35 -5.68 -17.30 -12.91
C ASN A 35 -5.96 -16.40 -11.69
N VAL A 36 -4.96 -16.18 -10.82
CA VAL A 36 -5.11 -15.28 -9.68
C VAL A 36 -5.09 -13.84 -10.18
N SER A 37 -6.17 -13.13 -9.90
CA SER A 37 -6.25 -11.68 -10.06
C SER A 37 -5.65 -11.00 -8.84
N ILE A 38 -4.73 -10.06 -9.07
CA ILE A 38 -4.10 -9.25 -8.03
C ILE A 38 -4.61 -7.83 -8.18
N SER A 39 -5.29 -7.33 -7.15
CA SER A 39 -5.69 -5.92 -7.04
C SER A 39 -4.75 -5.22 -6.08
N LEU A 40 -4.27 -4.04 -6.47
CA LEU A 40 -3.38 -3.18 -5.70
C LEU A 40 -3.91 -1.75 -5.76
N ASN A 41 -4.16 -1.16 -4.59
CA ASN A 41 -4.68 0.20 -4.46
C ASN A 41 -3.81 0.98 -3.46
N PHE A 42 -3.59 2.26 -3.75
CA PHE A 42 -2.88 3.20 -2.89
C PHE A 42 -3.77 4.38 -2.56
N ASN A 43 -3.84 4.71 -1.28
CA ASN A 43 -4.39 5.96 -0.79
C ASN A 43 -3.29 6.75 -0.09
N PHE A 44 -3.26 8.06 -0.32
CA PHE A 44 -2.20 8.93 0.16
C PHE A 44 -2.70 9.84 1.27
N GLY A 45 -1.83 10.14 2.21
CA GLY A 45 -2.05 11.14 3.25
C GLY A 45 -0.74 11.86 3.55
N TRP A 46 -0.82 13.02 4.20
CA TRP A 46 0.37 13.80 4.53
C TRP A 46 0.17 14.60 5.80
N HIS A 47 1.26 14.85 6.51
CA HIS A 47 1.32 15.79 7.62
C HIS A 47 2.51 16.73 7.38
N VAL A 48 2.21 17.93 6.84
CA VAL A 48 3.21 18.88 6.36
C VAL A 48 4.16 19.33 7.46
N ASN A 49 3.63 19.62 8.66
CA ASN A 49 4.42 20.16 9.77
C ASN A 49 5.50 19.18 10.23
N ASP A 50 5.21 17.88 10.15
CA ASP A 50 6.16 16.83 10.56
C ASP A 50 6.94 16.26 9.37
N SER A 51 6.72 16.80 8.16
CA SER A 51 7.31 16.33 6.91
C SER A 51 7.03 14.84 6.65
N LEU A 52 5.81 14.41 6.96
CA LEU A 52 5.38 13.02 6.80
C LEU A 52 4.50 12.84 5.58
N PHE A 53 4.75 11.78 4.83
CA PHE A 53 3.94 11.31 3.73
C PHE A 53 3.55 9.85 3.96
N GLY A 54 2.25 9.58 4.00
CA GLY A 54 1.67 8.28 4.27
C GLY A 54 1.10 7.63 3.01
N VAL A 55 1.31 6.31 2.89
CA VAL A 55 0.72 5.48 1.84
C VAL A 55 -0.04 4.34 2.50
N LYS A 56 -1.37 4.38 2.41
CA LYS A 56 -2.22 3.22 2.72
C LYS A 56 -2.25 2.32 1.48
N THR A 57 -1.84 1.07 1.64
CA THR A 57 -1.76 0.05 0.60
C THR A 57 -2.78 -1.03 0.87
N SER A 58 -3.64 -1.32 -0.10
CA SER A 58 -4.59 -2.44 -0.06
C SER A 58 -4.27 -3.43 -1.19
N ILE A 59 -4.10 -4.70 -0.83
CA ILE A 59 -3.75 -5.79 -1.75
C ILE A 59 -4.78 -6.90 -1.60
N ALA A 60 -5.35 -7.36 -2.72
CA ALA A 60 -6.28 -8.48 -2.72
C ALA A 60 -5.93 -9.50 -3.81
N TYR A 61 -5.90 -10.78 -3.44
CA TYR A 61 -5.72 -11.88 -4.38
C TYR A 61 -7.05 -12.61 -4.51
N ARG A 62 -7.55 -12.75 -5.74
CA ARG A 62 -8.85 -13.35 -6.03
C ARG A 62 -8.71 -14.46 -7.06
N TYR A 63 -9.38 -15.57 -6.84
CA TYR A 63 -9.45 -16.70 -7.76
C TYR A 63 -10.86 -16.80 -8.37
N PRO A 64 -11.00 -17.07 -9.68
CA PRO A 64 -12.30 -17.33 -10.26
C PRO A 64 -12.89 -18.64 -9.71
N SER A 65 -14.19 -18.64 -9.40
CA SER A 65 -14.96 -19.80 -8.96
C SER A 65 -16.34 -19.78 -9.63
N GLU A 66 -17.07 -20.89 -9.57
CA GLU A 66 -18.44 -20.97 -10.11
C GLU A 66 -19.40 -19.95 -9.50
N GLN A 67 -19.15 -19.51 -8.26
CA GLN A 67 -19.96 -18.53 -7.52
C GLN A 67 -19.46 -17.08 -7.67
N GLY A 68 -18.45 -16.84 -8.51
CA GLY A 68 -17.80 -15.54 -8.70
C GLY A 68 -16.37 -15.53 -8.20
N TRP A 69 -15.91 -14.40 -7.65
CA TRP A 69 -14.54 -14.27 -7.16
C TRP A 69 -14.39 -14.77 -5.73
N PHE A 70 -13.51 -15.74 -5.53
CA PHE A 70 -13.09 -16.19 -4.21
C PHE A 70 -11.89 -15.36 -3.74
N GLN A 71 -12.04 -14.63 -2.63
CA GLN A 71 -10.95 -13.83 -2.07
C GLN A 71 -10.01 -14.72 -1.24
N MET A 72 -8.85 -15.01 -1.84
CA MET A 72 -7.83 -15.87 -1.22
C MET A 72 -7.03 -15.12 -0.16
N LEU A 73 -6.77 -13.83 -0.39
CA LEU A 73 -5.96 -13.00 0.50
C LEU A 73 -6.44 -11.56 0.44
N ALA A 74 -6.46 -10.90 1.59
CA ALA A 74 -6.43 -9.45 1.68
C ALA A 74 -5.32 -9.01 2.63
N TYR A 75 -4.70 -7.91 2.30
CA TYR A 75 -3.70 -7.25 3.12
C TYR A 75 -3.89 -5.75 3.02
N GLU A 76 -4.01 -5.09 4.18
CA GLU A 76 -4.03 -3.64 4.30
C GLU A 76 -2.94 -3.17 5.25
N SER A 77 -2.22 -2.12 4.84
CA SER A 77 -1.22 -1.48 5.70
C SER A 77 -1.11 0.01 5.41
N SER A 78 -0.65 0.77 6.39
CA SER A 78 -0.19 2.15 6.21
C SER A 78 1.32 2.20 6.41
N THR A 79 2.03 2.74 5.44
CA THR A 79 3.46 3.02 5.56
C THR A 79 3.68 4.53 5.59
N VAL A 80 4.47 5.02 6.56
CA VAL A 80 4.76 6.44 6.73
C VAL A 80 6.22 6.69 6.41
N TYR A 81 6.45 7.70 5.58
CA TYR A 81 7.78 8.17 5.19
C TYR A 81 7.99 9.58 5.70
N LYS A 82 9.18 9.84 6.23
CA LYS A 82 9.67 11.20 6.43
C LYS A 82 10.38 11.65 5.16
N VAL A 83 9.97 12.79 4.61
CA VAL A 83 10.54 13.38 3.40
C VAL A 83 11.12 14.74 3.75
N ASP A 84 12.43 14.87 3.66
CA ASP A 84 13.05 16.16 3.98
C ASP A 84 12.59 17.23 2.99
N ASN A 85 12.19 18.40 3.51
CA ASN A 85 11.61 19.50 2.73
C ASN A 85 10.41 19.08 1.86
N LEU A 86 9.47 18.29 2.40
CA LEU A 86 8.31 17.76 1.68
C LEU A 86 7.58 18.79 0.79
N LEU A 87 7.42 20.04 1.24
CA LEU A 87 6.74 21.10 0.49
C LEU A 87 7.46 21.53 -0.79
N ASP A 88 8.76 21.27 -0.93
CA ASP A 88 9.49 21.54 -2.17
C ASP A 88 9.08 20.57 -3.28
N TYR A 89 8.47 19.44 -2.90
CA TYR A 89 8.10 18.35 -3.79
C TYR A 89 6.60 18.06 -3.81
N LEU A 90 5.81 18.65 -2.89
CA LEU A 90 4.39 18.39 -2.70
C LEU A 90 3.60 19.70 -2.73
N THR A 91 2.68 19.81 -3.69
CA THR A 91 1.68 20.87 -3.74
C THR A 91 0.32 20.31 -3.35
N ILE A 92 -0.32 20.91 -2.34
CA ILE A 92 -1.67 20.53 -1.91
C ILE A 92 -2.69 21.30 -2.76
N MET A 93 -3.56 20.58 -3.48
CA MET A 93 -4.52 21.16 -4.42
C MET A 93 -5.96 21.23 -3.84
N GLY A 94 -6.19 20.71 -2.64
CA GLY A 94 -7.48 20.67 -1.96
C GLY A 94 -7.48 19.65 -0.82
N ASP A 95 -8.65 19.35 -0.26
CA ASP A 95 -8.78 18.58 0.99
C ASP A 95 -8.22 17.15 0.93
N LYS A 96 -8.07 16.59 -0.29
CA LYS A 96 -7.55 15.22 -0.52
C LYS A 96 -6.76 15.07 -1.83
N SER A 97 -6.45 16.17 -2.50
CA SER A 97 -5.71 16.16 -3.76
C SER A 97 -4.35 16.78 -3.57
N PHE A 98 -3.35 16.17 -4.19
CA PHE A 98 -2.00 16.66 -4.19
C PHE A 98 -1.39 16.48 -5.58
N ASP A 99 -0.39 17.30 -5.86
CA ASP A 99 0.54 17.11 -6.94
C ASP A 99 1.92 16.92 -6.31
N MET A 100 2.62 15.85 -6.67
CA MET A 100 3.94 15.52 -6.14
C MET A 100 4.91 15.35 -7.29
N GLN A 101 6.17 15.74 -7.11
CA GLN A 101 7.22 15.43 -8.07
C GLN A 101 7.21 13.93 -8.40
N GLU A 102 7.10 13.63 -9.69
CA GLU A 102 6.95 12.26 -10.21
C GLU A 102 8.04 11.31 -9.69
N ASP A 103 9.30 11.74 -9.70
CA ASP A 103 10.43 10.92 -9.23
C ASP A 103 10.31 10.54 -7.74
N LEU A 104 9.85 11.47 -6.89
CA LEU A 104 9.66 11.23 -5.46
C LEU A 104 8.50 10.26 -5.23
N LEU A 105 7.36 10.50 -5.88
CA LEU A 105 6.18 9.64 -5.77
C LEU A 105 6.50 8.22 -6.25
N HIS A 106 7.22 8.10 -7.36
CA HIS A 106 7.66 6.82 -7.91
C HIS A 106 8.57 6.10 -6.91
N HIS A 107 9.54 6.80 -6.30
CA HIS A 107 10.42 6.23 -5.30
C HIS A 107 9.66 5.74 -4.06
N ILE A 108 8.72 6.54 -3.53
CA ILE A 108 7.87 6.17 -2.40
C ILE A 108 7.02 4.93 -2.72
N LEU A 109 6.43 4.85 -3.91
CA LEU A 109 5.63 3.69 -4.33
C LEU A 109 6.48 2.43 -4.51
N GLN A 110 7.71 2.57 -5.02
CA GLN A 110 8.66 1.45 -5.11
C GLN A 110 9.03 0.91 -3.72
N LEU A 111 9.36 1.79 -2.77
CA LEU A 111 9.63 1.41 -1.38
C LEU A 111 8.44 0.72 -0.74
N THR A 112 7.23 1.27 -0.94
CA THR A 112 5.98 0.74 -0.39
C THR A 112 5.68 -0.65 -0.94
N THR A 113 5.75 -0.80 -2.28
CA THR A 113 5.49 -2.08 -2.96
C THR A 113 6.54 -3.13 -2.57
N SER A 114 7.81 -2.73 -2.44
CA SER A 114 8.89 -3.63 -2.00
C SER A 114 8.68 -4.10 -0.56
N THR A 115 8.23 -3.21 0.32
CA THR A 115 7.93 -3.54 1.72
C THR A 115 6.75 -4.50 1.81
N ALA A 116 5.65 -4.22 1.11
CA ALA A 116 4.49 -5.11 1.06
C ALA A 116 4.85 -6.49 0.48
N ARG A 117 5.71 -6.55 -0.56
CA ARG A 117 6.26 -7.80 -1.10
C ARG A 117 6.99 -8.62 -0.04
N GLY A 118 7.86 -7.97 0.73
CA GLY A 118 8.58 -8.59 1.84
C GLY A 118 7.63 -9.23 2.85
N ILE A 119 6.68 -8.44 3.34
CA ILE A 119 5.67 -8.89 4.33
C ILE A 119 4.86 -10.07 3.78
N LEU A 120 4.31 -9.94 2.57
CA LEU A 120 3.51 -10.99 1.95
C LEU A 120 4.32 -12.28 1.73
N SER A 121 5.59 -12.17 1.32
CA SER A 121 6.45 -13.35 1.13
C SER A 121 6.67 -14.15 2.42
N VAL A 122 6.80 -13.46 3.55
CA VAL A 122 6.96 -14.09 4.86
C VAL A 122 5.62 -14.69 5.31
N LYS A 123 4.52 -13.93 5.19
CA LYS A 123 3.22 -14.37 5.70
C LYS A 123 2.57 -15.48 4.87
N THR A 124 2.86 -15.55 3.59
CA THR A 124 2.34 -16.61 2.71
C THR A 124 3.27 -17.81 2.62
N ALA A 125 4.41 -17.81 3.31
CA ALA A 125 5.36 -18.90 3.29
C ALA A 125 4.70 -20.25 3.65
N GLY A 126 4.97 -21.27 2.83
CA GLY A 126 4.37 -22.60 2.99
C GLY A 126 2.96 -22.76 2.41
N THR A 127 2.35 -21.70 1.89
CA THR A 127 1.04 -21.76 1.20
C THR A 127 1.21 -21.80 -0.33
N PRO A 128 0.18 -22.19 -1.10
CA PRO A 128 0.18 -22.04 -2.56
C PRO A 128 0.40 -20.60 -3.04
N LEU A 129 0.03 -19.60 -2.23
CA LEU A 129 0.22 -18.18 -2.57
C LEU A 129 1.68 -17.72 -2.53
N ALA A 130 2.58 -18.46 -1.86
CA ALA A 130 4.00 -18.13 -1.82
C ALA A 130 4.66 -18.06 -3.21
N LYS A 131 4.03 -18.69 -4.22
CA LYS A 131 4.50 -18.70 -5.61
C LYS A 131 3.96 -17.54 -6.45
N ILE A 132 3.02 -16.75 -5.90
CA ILE A 132 2.36 -15.63 -6.57
C ILE A 132 2.93 -14.33 -6.01
N TYR A 133 3.86 -13.77 -6.75
CA TYR A 133 4.54 -12.54 -6.35
C TYR A 133 3.70 -11.32 -6.68
N LEU A 134 3.61 -10.39 -5.74
CA LEU A 134 3.12 -9.05 -6.03
C LEU A 134 4.05 -8.41 -7.09
N PRO A 135 3.51 -7.87 -8.19
CA PRO A 135 4.30 -7.30 -9.27
C PRO A 135 5.05 -6.05 -8.82
N VAL A 136 6.13 -5.73 -9.54
CA VAL A 136 6.86 -4.48 -9.35
C VAL A 136 6.10 -3.37 -10.07
N ILE A 137 5.83 -2.27 -9.38
CA ILE A 137 5.33 -1.06 -10.02
C ILE A 137 6.52 -0.32 -10.64
N THR A 138 6.49 -0.15 -11.95
CA THR A 138 7.54 0.50 -12.73
C THR A 138 7.13 1.86 -13.30
N THR A 139 5.85 2.23 -13.18
CA THR A 139 5.29 3.50 -13.69
C THR A 139 4.20 4.01 -12.75
N ILE A 140 3.96 5.32 -12.73
CA ILE A 140 2.89 5.96 -11.92
C ILE A 140 1.51 5.86 -12.60
N GLU A 141 1.43 5.30 -13.82
CA GLU A 141 0.19 5.13 -14.59
C GLU A 141 -0.91 4.30 -13.87
N PHE A 142 -0.60 3.70 -12.73
CA PHE A 142 -1.56 3.01 -11.84
C PHE A 142 -2.38 3.96 -10.96
N ILE A 143 -2.09 5.25 -10.91
CA ILE A 143 -2.88 6.25 -10.18
C ILE A 143 -3.91 6.86 -11.13
N ALA A 144 -5.05 6.19 -11.30
CA ALA A 144 -6.20 6.83 -11.92
C ALA A 144 -6.82 7.81 -10.89
N PRO A 145 -7.15 9.06 -11.26
CA PRO A 145 -7.96 9.91 -10.40
C PRO A 145 -9.36 9.28 -10.29
N GLU A 146 -9.73 8.82 -9.10
CA GLU A 146 -11.10 8.40 -8.82
C GLU A 146 -12.04 9.61 -8.95
N GLY A 147 -12.73 9.66 -10.08
CA GLY A 147 -13.87 10.52 -10.33
C GLY A 147 -15.12 9.70 -10.62
N ALA A 148 -15.73 9.12 -9.59
CA ALA A 148 -17.16 8.80 -9.56
C ALA A 148 -17.62 8.61 -8.10
N PRO A 149 -18.62 9.35 -7.61
CA PRO A 149 -19.01 9.31 -6.20
C PRO A 149 -19.83 8.05 -5.90
N SER A 150 -19.51 7.38 -4.80
CA SER A 150 -20.53 6.68 -4.02
C SER A 150 -20.41 7.15 -2.57
N GLU A 151 -21.45 7.84 -2.14
CA GLU A 151 -21.64 8.32 -0.77
C GLU A 151 -21.67 7.11 0.18
N GLN A 152 -20.72 7.02 1.11
CA GLN A 152 -20.96 6.88 2.55
C GLN A 152 -19.63 6.64 3.33
N GLN A 153 -19.30 7.70 4.07
CA GLN A 153 -18.47 7.83 5.28
C GLN A 153 -17.93 6.56 5.97
N VAL A 154 -16.63 6.56 6.30
CA VAL A 154 -16.16 6.61 7.70
C VAL A 154 -14.88 7.46 7.75
N GLN A 155 -14.84 8.44 8.65
CA GLN A 155 -13.64 9.20 9.01
C GLN A 155 -12.72 8.28 9.82
N GLU A 156 -11.55 7.96 9.31
CA GLU A 156 -10.43 7.48 10.12
C GLU A 156 -9.27 8.47 9.93
N GLU A 157 -9.15 9.34 10.92
CA GLU A 157 -7.95 10.11 11.19
C GLU A 157 -6.86 9.09 11.53
N VAL A 158 -5.77 9.05 10.76
CA VAL A 158 -4.60 8.26 11.14
C VAL A 158 -3.98 8.97 12.34
N VAL A 159 -4.41 8.57 13.54
CA VAL A 159 -3.81 8.99 14.80
C VAL A 159 -2.42 8.37 14.87
N VAL A 160 -1.39 9.16 14.59
CA VAL A 160 -0.02 8.83 14.97
C VAL A 160 0.01 8.90 16.50
N SER A 161 0.02 7.75 17.16
CA SER A 161 0.03 7.70 18.62
C SER A 161 1.41 8.10 19.15
N ASP A 162 1.46 9.25 19.84
CA ASP A 162 2.56 9.61 20.74
C ASP A 162 2.61 8.65 21.94
N ALA A 163 3.45 7.63 21.86
CA ALA A 163 3.84 6.76 22.98
C ALA A 163 5.10 5.98 22.54
N LEU A 164 6.28 5.96 23.19
CA LEU A 164 6.71 6.33 24.52
C LEU A 164 8.23 6.59 24.48
N VAL A 165 8.65 7.80 24.84
CA VAL A 165 9.97 8.00 25.46
C VAL A 165 9.73 7.94 26.97
N GLN A 166 10.03 6.79 27.58
CA GLN A 166 10.33 6.73 29.00
C GLN A 166 11.81 6.38 29.15
N VAL A 167 12.61 7.42 29.31
CA VAL A 167 13.95 7.31 29.89
C VAL A 167 13.74 7.09 31.38
N SER A 168 14.13 5.94 31.88
CA SER A 168 14.23 5.70 33.32
C SER A 168 15.59 6.21 33.77
N GLU A 169 15.60 7.14 34.72
CA GLU A 169 16.76 7.50 35.55
C GLU A 169 17.19 6.35 36.46
#